data_AF-A0AB74UQF7-F1
#
_entry.id   AF-A0AB74UQF7-F1
#
_cell.length_a   1.000
_cell.length_b   1.000
_cell.length_c   1.000
_cell.angle_alpha   90.00
_cell.angle_beta   90.00
_cell.angle_gamma   90.00
#
_symmetry.space_group_name_H-M   'P 1'
#
loop_
_entity.id
_entity.type
_entity.pdbx_description
1 polymer ?
#
loop_
_entity_poly.entity_id
_entity_poly.type
_entity_poly.pdbx_seq_one_letter_code
_entity_poly.pdbx_strand_id
1 'polypeptide(L)'
;MGRMRGFTLLELMIVVVIIAVLAAVAIPTYGRYAFRAHRADGQELLLRVATAQERYYSTANAYGGLTDIGFDNPAISEKGFYSVTVVASSSSQAFVATATPVGGQANDVCGPLTIDNAGVKTPGPASASSNSNGSCW
;
A
#
# COMPACT_ATOMS: atom_id res chain seq x y z
N MET A 1 -58.63 -10.66 -21.41
CA MET A 1 -57.54 -11.66 -21.44
C MET A 1 -56.23 -10.96 -21.74
N GLY A 2 -55.44 -10.65 -20.70
CA GLY A 2 -54.13 -10.03 -20.86
C GLY A 2 -53.15 -11.04 -21.45
N ARG A 3 -52.55 -10.71 -22.59
CA ARG A 3 -51.56 -11.56 -23.26
C ARG A 3 -50.28 -11.53 -22.41
N MET A 4 -49.93 -12.65 -21.76
CA MET A 4 -48.63 -12.78 -21.08
C MET A 4 -47.52 -12.63 -22.13
N ARG A 5 -46.79 -11.50 -22.06
CA ARG A 5 -45.62 -11.25 -22.90
C ARG A 5 -44.45 -11.98 -22.25
N GLY A 6 -44.06 -13.12 -22.81
CA GLY A 6 -42.87 -13.86 -22.38
C GLY A 6 -41.59 -13.19 -22.89
N PHE A 7 -40.54 -13.24 -22.08
CA PHE A 7 -39.18 -12.81 -22.44
C PHE A 7 -38.67 -13.64 -23.64
N THR A 8 -38.05 -12.99 -24.62
CA THR A 8 -37.42 -13.73 -25.72
C THR A 8 -36.03 -14.22 -25.33
N LEU A 9 -35.60 -15.38 -25.86
CA LEU A 9 -34.23 -15.86 -25.68
C LEU A 9 -33.20 -14.85 -26.20
N LEU A 10 -33.57 -14.11 -27.24
CA LEU A 10 -32.74 -13.07 -27.83
C LEU A 10 -32.57 -11.86 -26.89
N GLU A 11 -33.63 -11.42 -26.20
CA GLU A 11 -33.52 -10.41 -25.14
C GLU A 11 -32.55 -10.84 -24.04
N LEU A 12 -32.65 -12.10 -23.60
CA LEU A 12 -31.77 -12.61 -22.55
C LEU A 12 -30.31 -12.65 -23.00
N MET A 13 -30.03 -13.04 -24.25
CA MET A 13 -28.66 -13.03 -24.77
C MET A 13 -28.08 -11.60 -24.86
N ILE A 14 -28.88 -10.62 -25.28
CA ILE A 14 -28.43 -9.21 -25.31
C ILE A 14 -28.13 -8.72 -23.89
N VAL A 15 -28.98 -9.03 -22.91
CA VAL A 15 -28.76 -8.63 -21.50
C VAL A 15 -27.47 -9.24 -20.96
N VAL A 16 -27.21 -10.54 -21.21
CA VAL A 16 -25.96 -11.20 -20.78
C VAL A 16 -24.74 -10.56 -21.43
N VAL A 17 -24.80 -10.24 -22.72
CA VAL A 17 -23.71 -9.57 -23.44
C VAL A 17 -23.44 -8.17 -22.84
N ILE A 18 -24.49 -7.40 -22.55
CA ILE A 18 -24.36 -6.08 -21.91
C ILE A 18 -23.71 -6.22 -20.53
N ILE A 19 -24.17 -7.18 -19.70
CA ILE A 19 -23.60 -7.42 -18.37
C ILE A 19 -22.13 -7.84 -18.47
N ALA A 20 -21.75 -8.68 -19.43
CA ALA A 20 -20.37 -9.11 -19.64
C ALA A 20 -19.44 -7.94 -20.00
N VAL A 21 -19.89 -7.03 -20.88
CA VAL A 21 -19.13 -5.83 -21.25
C VAL A 21 -19.00 -4.87 -20.07
N LEU A 22 -20.07 -4.65 -19.31
CA LEU A 22 -20.05 -3.79 -18.12
C LEU A 22 -19.13 -4.35 -17.03
N ALA A 23 -19.17 -5.66 -16.79
CA ALA A 23 -18.30 -6.33 -15.83
C ALA A 23 -16.81 -6.22 -16.22
N ALA A 24 -16.49 -6.37 -17.50
CA ALA A 24 -15.11 -6.27 -17.99
C ALA A 24 -14.48 -4.89 -17.74
N VAL A 25 -15.28 -3.81 -17.77
CA VAL A 25 -14.79 -2.44 -17.52
C VAL A 25 -14.81 -2.07 -16.03
N ALA A 26 -15.77 -2.58 -15.26
CA ALA A 26 -15.97 -2.19 -13.86
C ALA A 26 -15.00 -2.86 -12.87
N ILE A 27 -14.57 -4.11 -13.12
CA ILE A 27 -13.70 -4.86 -12.21
C ILE A 27 -12.30 -4.23 -12.03
N PRO A 28 -11.57 -3.76 -13.05
CA PRO A 28 -10.19 -3.31 -12.87
C PRO A 28 -10.04 -2.01 -12.06
N THR A 29 -11.09 -1.20 -11.92
CA THR A 29 -10.99 0.14 -11.30
C THR A 29 -11.10 0.12 -9.78
N TYR A 30 -11.78 -0.86 -9.18
CA TYR A 30 -11.99 -0.93 -7.72
C TYR A 30 -10.72 -1.22 -6.92
N GLY A 31 -9.82 -2.07 -7.44
CA GLY A 31 -8.60 -2.47 -6.71
C GLY A 31 -7.67 -1.31 -6.38
N ARG A 32 -7.63 -0.29 -7.24
CA ARG A 32 -6.68 0.82 -7.11
C ARG A 32 -7.01 1.78 -5.95
N TYR A 33 -8.29 1.93 -5.60
CA TYR A 33 -8.69 2.72 -4.42
C TYR A 33 -8.32 2.00 -3.12
N ALA A 34 -8.49 0.68 -3.09
CA ALA A 34 -8.07 -0.15 -1.96
C ALA A 34 -6.56 -0.04 -1.74
N PHE A 35 -5.75 -0.12 -2.81
CA PHE A 35 -4.30 0.03 -2.71
C PHE A 35 -3.87 1.35 -2.07
N ARG A 36 -4.50 2.48 -2.43
CA ARG A 36 -4.23 3.77 -1.79
C ARG A 36 -4.58 3.78 -0.30
N ALA A 37 -5.71 3.17 0.08
CA ALA A 37 -6.09 3.06 1.48
C ALA A 37 -5.13 2.17 2.28
N HIS A 38 -4.63 1.08 1.67
CA HIS A 38 -3.64 0.20 2.28
C HIS A 38 -2.26 0.85 2.37
N ARG A 39 -1.88 1.73 1.43
CA ARG A 39 -0.64 2.52 1.55
C ARG A 39 -0.62 3.34 2.83
N ALA A 40 -1.76 3.92 3.24
CA ALA A 40 -1.84 4.68 4.48
C ALA A 40 -1.48 3.84 5.72
N ASP A 41 -1.85 2.55 5.73
CA ASP A 41 -1.48 1.60 6.80
C ASP A 41 0.05 1.36 6.85
N GLY A 42 0.70 1.20 5.69
CA GLY A 42 2.17 1.11 5.61
C GLY A 42 2.89 2.40 5.99
N GLN A 43 2.38 3.55 5.52
CA GLN A 43 2.92 4.88 5.83
C GLN A 43 2.83 5.19 7.33
N GLU A 44 1.71 4.84 7.98
CA GLU A 44 1.54 5.01 9.41
C GLU A 44 2.59 4.22 10.20
N LEU A 45 2.81 2.95 9.85
CA LEU A 45 3.84 2.14 10.51
C LEU A 45 5.24 2.73 10.28
N LEU A 46 5.57 3.21 9.08
CA LEU A 46 6.84 3.87 8.80
C LEU A 46 7.05 5.12 9.66
N LEU A 47 6.03 5.96 9.83
CA LEU A 47 6.12 7.15 10.67
C LEU A 47 6.30 6.80 12.16
N ARG A 48 5.65 5.74 12.63
CA ARG A 48 5.85 5.21 13.99
C ARG A 48 7.27 4.71 14.19
N VAL A 49 7.80 3.94 13.24
CA VAL A 49 9.19 3.45 13.25
C VAL A 49 10.17 4.62 13.23
N ALA A 50 10.01 5.60 12.34
CA ALA A 50 10.86 6.79 12.29
C ALA A 50 10.84 7.57 13.61
N THR A 51 9.66 7.76 14.21
CA THR A 51 9.55 8.44 15.52
C THR A 51 10.27 7.65 16.63
N ALA A 52 10.20 6.32 16.60
CA ALA A 52 10.90 5.48 17.56
C ALA A 52 12.43 5.51 17.36
N GLN A 53 12.89 5.59 16.12
CA GLN A 53 14.31 5.81 15.78
C GLN A 53 14.83 7.13 16.35
N GLU A 54 14.10 8.24 16.20
CA GLU A 54 14.53 9.54 16.76
C GLU A 54 14.62 9.52 18.30
N ARG A 55 13.67 8.84 18.96
CA ARG A 55 13.70 8.65 20.42
C ARG A 55 14.90 7.80 20.85
N TYR A 56 15.17 6.72 20.13
CA TYR A 56 16.31 5.85 20.39
C TYR A 56 17.63 6.61 20.18
N TYR A 57 17.75 7.38 19.09
CA TYR A 57 18.91 8.23 18.83
C TYR A 57 19.15 9.24 19.95
N SER A 58 18.09 9.85 20.49
CA SER A 58 18.19 10.82 21.61
C SER A 58 18.76 10.22 22.90
N THR A 59 18.73 8.89 23.06
CA THR A 59 19.18 8.20 24.28
C THR A 59 20.45 7.38 24.06
N ALA A 60 20.60 6.74 22.90
CA ALA A 60 21.71 5.88 22.54
C ALA A 60 22.77 6.56 21.66
N ASN A 61 22.51 7.77 21.16
CA ASN A 61 23.33 8.47 20.14
C ASN A 61 23.61 7.64 18.89
N ALA A 62 22.69 6.72 18.56
CA ALA A 62 22.77 5.82 17.41
C ALA A 62 21.35 5.42 16.98
N TYR A 63 21.16 5.16 15.70
CA TYR A 63 19.97 4.49 15.18
C TYR A 63 20.12 2.98 15.28
N GLY A 64 19.00 2.29 15.54
CA GLY A 64 18.97 0.86 15.82
C GLY A 64 18.22 0.03 14.78
N GLY A 65 18.24 -1.28 14.96
CA GLY A 65 17.30 -2.18 14.29
C GLY A 65 15.91 -2.11 14.93
N LEU A 66 14.93 -2.79 14.33
CA LEU A 66 13.53 -2.79 14.81
C LEU A 66 13.40 -3.27 16.27
N THR A 67 14.18 -4.27 16.66
CA THR A 67 14.14 -4.82 18.03
C THR A 67 14.63 -3.81 19.07
N ASP A 68 15.59 -2.95 18.71
CA ASP A 68 16.15 -1.94 19.62
C ASP A 68 15.13 -0.84 19.92
N ILE A 69 14.24 -0.57 18.97
CA ILE A 69 13.17 0.43 19.06
C ILE A 69 11.81 -0.16 19.47
N GLY A 70 11.78 -1.41 19.92
CA GLY A 70 10.60 -2.04 20.51
C GLY A 70 9.57 -2.57 19.49
N PHE A 71 10.01 -2.92 18.28
CA PHE A 71 9.18 -3.55 17.25
C PHE A 71 9.65 -4.98 16.96
N ASP A 72 8.72 -5.80 16.50
CA ASP A 72 9.05 -7.09 15.88
C ASP A 72 9.90 -6.90 14.62
N ASN A 73 10.67 -7.91 14.24
CA ASN A 73 11.50 -7.89 13.04
C ASN A 73 11.17 -9.10 12.14
N PRO A 74 10.43 -8.92 11.03
CA PRO A 74 9.90 -7.66 10.51
C PRO A 74 8.69 -7.16 11.31
N ALA A 75 8.47 -5.84 11.31
CA ALA A 75 7.28 -5.23 11.90
C ALA A 75 6.12 -5.30 10.91
N ILE A 76 4.96 -5.81 11.32
CA ILE A 76 3.81 -5.93 10.43
C ILE A 76 2.87 -4.75 10.65
N SER A 77 2.35 -4.16 9.57
CA SER A 77 1.36 -3.08 9.66
C SER A 77 0.07 -3.59 10.31
N GLU A 78 -0.72 -2.70 10.90
CA GLU A 78 -1.86 -3.09 11.73
C GLU A 78 -2.90 -3.89 10.93
N LYS A 79 -3.09 -3.54 9.65
CA LYS A 79 -3.99 -4.26 8.76
C LYS A 79 -3.29 -5.36 7.95
N GLY A 80 -1.99 -5.57 8.15
CA GLY A 80 -1.22 -6.66 7.54
C GLY A 80 -0.93 -6.50 6.05
N PHE A 81 -1.00 -5.28 5.50
CA PHE A 81 -0.71 -5.02 4.08
C PHE A 81 0.76 -4.72 3.80
N TYR A 82 1.54 -4.42 4.84
CA TYR A 82 2.96 -4.12 4.72
C TYR A 82 3.78 -4.83 5.81
N SER A 83 4.97 -5.27 5.44
CA SER A 83 6.04 -5.65 6.37
C SER A 83 7.12 -4.57 6.34
N VAL A 84 7.53 -4.06 7.50
CA VAL A 84 8.57 -3.05 7.63
C VAL A 84 9.86 -3.68 8.12
N THR A 85 10.97 -3.28 7.48
CA THR A 85 12.34 -3.55 7.92
C THR A 85 13.09 -2.24 8.08
N VAL A 86 14.13 -2.24 8.91
CA VAL A 86 15.03 -1.10 9.08
C VAL A 86 16.45 -1.54 8.81
N VAL A 87 17.17 -0.76 8.02
CA VAL A 87 18.61 -0.90 7.82
C VAL A 87 19.28 0.35 8.35
N ALA A 88 20.07 0.21 9.41
CA ALA A 88 20.97 1.25 9.90
C ALA A 88 22.27 1.27 9.08
N SER A 89 22.88 2.43 8.91
CA SER A 89 24.21 2.56 8.30
C SER A 89 25.28 1.89 9.18
N SER A 90 26.44 1.59 8.60
CA SER A 90 27.58 1.04 9.37
C SER A 90 28.05 1.95 10.51
N SER A 91 27.83 3.26 10.39
CA SER A 91 28.11 4.24 11.45
C SER A 91 26.99 4.35 12.49
N SER A 92 25.84 3.71 12.26
CA SER A 92 24.59 3.89 13.03
C SER A 92 24.07 5.34 13.08
N GLN A 93 24.56 6.21 12.19
CA GLN A 93 24.16 7.62 12.13
C GLN A 93 23.09 7.91 11.06
N ALA A 94 22.67 6.89 10.32
CA ALA A 94 21.57 6.98 9.36
C ALA A 94 20.76 5.69 9.38
N PHE A 95 19.49 5.78 9.00
CA PHE A 95 18.64 4.60 8.80
C PHE A 95 17.78 4.78 7.57
N VAL A 96 17.37 3.65 6.99
CA VAL A 96 16.30 3.57 6.01
C VAL A 96 15.29 2.55 6.49
N ALA A 97 14.06 2.99 6.76
CA ALA A 97 12.93 2.13 7.03
C ALA A 97 12.20 1.85 5.71
N THR A 98 11.94 0.58 5.42
CA THR A 98 11.31 0.13 4.17
C THR A 98 10.05 -0.67 4.49
N ALA A 99 8.90 -0.20 4.03
CA ALA A 99 7.64 -0.94 4.03
C ALA A 99 7.50 -1.69 2.70
N THR A 100 7.71 -3.00 2.73
CA THR A 100 7.44 -3.89 1.60
C THR A 100 5.98 -4.33 1.59
N PRO A 101 5.25 -4.14 0.48
CA PRO A 101 3.85 -4.57 0.38
C PRO A 101 3.76 -6.09 0.38
N VAL A 102 2.73 -6.64 1.02
CA VAL A 102 2.47 -8.08 1.10
C VAL A 102 1.09 -8.46 0.57
N GLY A 103 0.91 -9.73 0.20
CA GLY A 103 -0.36 -10.25 -0.32
C GLY A 103 -0.85 -9.48 -1.55
N GLY A 104 -2.15 -9.13 -1.58
CA GLY A 104 -2.74 -8.40 -2.70
C GLY A 104 -2.11 -7.03 -2.96
N GLN A 105 -1.57 -6.38 -1.91
CA GLN A 105 -0.90 -5.08 -1.99
C GLN A 105 0.40 -5.13 -2.81
N ALA A 106 1.02 -6.30 -2.95
CA ALA A 106 2.23 -6.47 -3.75
C ALA A 106 2.04 -6.11 -5.24
N ASN A 107 0.78 -6.03 -5.69
CA ASN A 107 0.43 -5.61 -7.05
C ASN A 107 0.24 -4.08 -7.18
N ASP A 108 0.39 -3.29 -6.10
CA ASP A 108 0.36 -1.83 -6.21
C ASP A 108 1.58 -1.33 -6.98
N VAL A 109 1.35 -0.43 -7.94
CA VAL A 109 2.37 0.15 -8.80
C VAL A 109 3.40 0.98 -8.04
N CYS A 110 3.06 1.43 -6.84
CA CYS A 110 3.98 2.18 -5.97
C CYS A 110 5.09 1.34 -5.37
N GLY A 111 4.90 0.01 -5.28
CA GLY A 111 5.89 -0.89 -4.70
C GLY A 111 6.23 -0.55 -3.23
N PRO A 112 7.49 -0.77 -2.80
CA PRO A 112 7.90 -0.47 -1.44
C PRO A 112 7.94 1.03 -1.17
N LEU A 113 7.53 1.40 0.04
CA LEU A 113 7.59 2.77 0.54
C LEU A 113 8.76 2.87 1.51
N THR A 114 9.54 3.94 1.46
CA THR A 114 10.66 4.16 2.39
C THR A 114 10.64 5.53 3.05
N ILE A 115 11.17 5.61 4.26
CA ILE A 115 11.51 6.86 4.92
C ILE A 115 12.92 6.73 5.51
N ASP A 116 13.75 7.76 5.35
CA ASP A 116 15.07 7.83 5.96
C ASP A 116 15.12 8.78 7.17
N ASN A 117 16.28 8.86 7.82
CA ASN A 117 16.51 9.75 8.96
C ASN A 117 16.41 11.24 8.64
N ALA A 118 16.46 11.65 7.36
CA ALA A 118 16.24 13.03 6.93
C ALA A 118 14.75 13.30 6.61
N GLY A 119 13.88 12.30 6.77
CA GLY A 119 12.47 12.38 6.42
C GLY A 119 12.21 12.30 4.91
N VAL A 120 13.21 11.89 4.12
CA VAL A 120 13.06 11.70 2.67
C VAL A 120 12.22 10.46 2.45
N LYS A 121 11.09 10.67 1.78
CA LYS A 121 10.10 9.65 1.46
C LYS A 121 10.30 9.19 0.02
N THR A 122 10.43 7.88 -0.20
CA THR A 122 10.45 7.32 -1.56
C THR A 122 9.38 6.26 -1.75
N PRO A 123 8.68 6.23 -2.90
CA PRO A 123 8.79 7.14 -4.04
C PRO A 123 8.35 8.58 -3.69
N GLY A 124 9.06 9.59 -4.18
CA GLY A 124 8.80 10.99 -3.81
C GLY A 124 7.41 11.47 -4.27
N PRO A 125 6.98 12.69 -3.89
CA PRO A 125 5.63 13.20 -4.19
C PRO A 125 5.32 13.29 -5.70
N ALA A 126 6.35 13.37 -6.54
CA ALA A 126 6.23 13.37 -8.01
C ALA A 126 6.19 11.96 -8.64
N SER A 127 6.36 10.89 -7.86
CA SER A 127 6.42 9.51 -8.35
C SER A 127 5.06 8.88 -8.62
N ALA A 128 4.00 9.69 -8.78
CA ALA A 128 2.70 9.19 -9.22
C ALA A 128 2.81 8.74 -10.69
N SER A 129 2.94 7.43 -10.92
CA SER A 129 2.83 6.87 -12.28
C SER A 129 1.43 7.15 -12.83
N SER A 130 1.26 7.26 -14.15
CA SER A 130 -0.06 7.39 -14.78
C SER A 130 -1.02 6.24 -14.46
N ASN A 131 -0.48 5.13 -13.93
CA ASN A 131 -1.22 3.96 -13.48
C ASN A 131 -1.53 3.97 -11.98
N SER A 132 -1.01 4.94 -11.23
CA SER A 132 -1.29 5.11 -9.80
C SER A 132 -2.54 5.97 -9.57
N ASN A 133 -3.35 5.66 -8.55
CA ASN A 133 -4.50 6.49 -8.14
C ASN A 133 -4.08 7.70 -7.28
N GLY A 134 -3.05 8.44 -7.74
CA GLY A 134 -2.42 9.55 -7.03
C GLY A 134 -1.08 9.17 -6.37
N SER A 135 -0.49 10.11 -5.63
CA SER A 135 0.85 9.95 -5.05
C SER A 135 0.99 8.73 -4.16
N CYS A 136 2.16 8.10 -4.20
CA CYS A 136 2.51 6.92 -3.41
C CYS A 136 2.68 7.23 -1.93
N TRP A 137 3.11 8.46 -1.61
CA TRP A 137 3.29 8.99 -0.27
C TRP A 137 2.24 10.04 0.07
#